data_AF-A0A7X3XD79-F1
#
_entry.id   AF-A0A7X3XD79-F1
#
_cell.length_a   1.000
_cell.length_b   1.000
_cell.length_c   1.000
_cell.angle_alpha   90.00
_cell.angle_beta   90.00
_cell.angle_gamma   90.00
#
_symmetry.space_group_name_H-M   'P 1'
#
loop_
_entity.id
_entity.type
_entity.pdbx_description
1 polymer ?
#
loop_
_entity_poly.entity_id
_entity_poly.type
_entity_poly.pdbx_seq_one_letter_code
_entity_poly.pdbx_strand_id
1 'polypeptide(L)'
;MAEQSLIRNIIKKGVVGVIVGIVLVAVAKATHFPLVFQVMFFIYAMLGAGVFILLDAPSLNRLEGIKAIIGLVLFYLVLSGVYIGGASGLPQYDPEVEKGKIEKILKARRARTQQGKAEELIARAKALNERAVSIEQQLKILGGGVQVVEEAATPASTAAAGDLVALGQEQWELQECYNCHKLFGKGGKKRGPELDNIGNLMTPEALRQKILDPKSWKAEGFDKQYKKGKMPDKYKDLMFDEEVDALVAFLATLKDTSVNTPKPIKMK
;
A
#
# COMPACT_ATOMS: atom_id res chain seq x y z
N MET A 1 3.60 -57.97 7.00
CA MET A 1 4.72 -57.41 7.78
C MET A 1 5.22 -56.06 7.25
N ALA A 2 5.40 -55.88 5.93
CA ALA A 2 5.88 -54.61 5.34
C ALA A 2 4.94 -53.40 5.58
N GLU A 3 3.62 -53.60 5.48
CA GLU A 3 2.62 -52.53 5.62
C GLU A 3 2.53 -51.99 7.07
N GLN A 4 2.58 -52.88 8.07
CA GLN A 4 2.66 -52.49 9.49
C GLN A 4 3.97 -51.75 9.83
N SER A 5 5.06 -52.06 9.11
CA SER A 5 6.35 -51.36 9.25
C SER A 5 6.26 -49.93 8.69
N LEU A 6 5.63 -49.76 7.52
CA LEU A 6 5.45 -48.46 6.89
C LEU A 6 4.60 -47.52 7.74
N ILE A 7 3.45 -47.98 8.25
CA ILE A 7 2.56 -47.18 9.10
C ILE A 7 3.29 -46.73 10.37
N ARG A 8 4.06 -47.63 10.99
CA ARG A 8 4.87 -47.31 12.16
C ARG A 8 5.93 -46.26 11.85
N ASN A 9 6.58 -46.31 10.69
CA ASN A 9 7.58 -45.33 10.27
C ASN A 9 6.95 -43.97 9.97
N ILE A 10 5.77 -43.95 9.32
CA ILE A 10 4.98 -42.73 9.09
C ILE A 10 4.67 -42.06 10.43
N ILE A 11 4.15 -42.80 11.40
CA ILE A 11 3.80 -42.25 12.72
C ILE A 11 5.04 -41.72 13.43
N LYS A 12 6.11 -42.51 13.50
CA LYS A 12 7.35 -42.11 14.19
C LYS A 12 7.94 -40.84 13.60
N LYS A 13 8.11 -40.79 12.27
CA LYS A 13 8.70 -39.64 11.58
C LYS A 13 7.78 -38.43 11.57
N GLY A 14 6.47 -38.64 11.48
CA GLY A 14 5.47 -37.60 11.64
C GLY A 14 5.53 -36.96 13.03
N VAL A 15 5.60 -37.76 14.10
CA VAL A 15 5.77 -37.27 15.47
C VAL A 15 7.07 -36.48 15.63
N VAL A 16 8.19 -37.00 15.12
CA VAL A 16 9.48 -36.28 15.14
C VAL A 16 9.37 -34.94 14.38
N GLY A 17 8.75 -34.93 13.20
CA GLY A 17 8.50 -33.71 12.43
C GLY A 17 7.68 -32.68 13.19
N VAL A 18 6.62 -33.11 13.87
CA VAL A 18 5.78 -32.23 14.71
C VAL A 18 6.59 -31.67 15.88
N ILE A 19 7.36 -32.50 16.59
CA ILE A 19 8.19 -32.06 17.72
C ILE A 19 9.22 -31.02 17.24
N VAL A 20 9.95 -31.32 16.18
CA VAL A 20 10.94 -30.38 15.59
C VAL A 20 10.25 -29.09 15.14
N GLY A 21 9.08 -29.19 14.49
CA GLY A 21 8.30 -28.05 14.06
C GLY A 21 7.87 -27.15 15.23
N ILE A 22 7.39 -27.73 16.33
CA ILE A 22 7.01 -26.98 17.54
C ILE A 22 8.23 -26.27 18.14
N VAL A 23 9.38 -26.94 18.22
CA VAL A 23 10.63 -26.34 18.70
C VAL A 23 11.05 -25.15 17.83
N LEU A 24 11.02 -25.30 16.50
CA LEU A 24 11.35 -24.21 15.58
C LEU A 24 10.39 -23.02 15.73
N VAL A 25 9.08 -23.26 15.89
CA VAL A 25 8.10 -22.21 16.14
C VAL A 25 8.36 -21.49 17.47
N ALA A 26 8.68 -22.24 18.53
CA ALA A 26 9.00 -21.67 19.84
C ALA A 26 10.25 -20.76 19.78
N VAL A 27 11.32 -21.22 19.12
CA VAL A 27 12.54 -20.43 18.90
C VAL A 27 12.25 -19.19 18.05
N ALA A 28 11.45 -19.33 16.99
CA ALA A 28 11.06 -18.21 16.13
C ALA A 28 10.24 -17.15 16.88
N LYS A 29 9.34 -17.57 17.77
CA LYS A 29 8.61 -16.67 18.67
C LYS A 29 9.57 -15.96 19.63
N ALA A 30 10.48 -16.69 20.26
CA ALA A 30 11.47 -16.13 21.20
C ALA A 30 12.42 -15.11 20.54
N THR A 31 12.67 -15.25 19.24
CA THR A 31 13.53 -14.35 18.45
C THR A 31 12.75 -13.29 17.65
N HIS A 32 11.45 -13.12 17.95
CA HIS A 32 10.56 -12.11 17.35
C HIS A 32 10.41 -12.20 15.81
N PHE A 33 10.45 -13.40 15.24
CA PHE A 33 10.11 -13.59 13.83
C PHE A 33 8.61 -13.33 13.57
N PRO A 34 8.24 -12.71 12.42
CA PRO A 34 6.85 -12.57 12.00
C PRO A 34 6.12 -13.92 11.88
N LEU A 35 4.80 -13.91 12.08
CA LEU A 35 3.95 -15.11 12.06
C LEU A 35 4.14 -15.97 10.80
N VAL A 36 4.27 -15.34 9.63
CA VAL A 36 4.50 -16.02 8.34
C VAL A 36 5.72 -16.94 8.40
N PHE A 37 6.82 -16.48 9.00
CA PHE A 37 8.04 -17.29 9.12
C PHE A 37 7.87 -18.43 10.12
N GLN A 38 7.13 -18.21 11.22
CA GLN A 38 6.83 -19.26 12.19
C GLN A 38 6.07 -20.42 11.53
N VAL A 39 5.03 -20.09 10.76
CA VAL A 39 4.25 -21.07 9.98
C VAL A 39 5.14 -21.79 8.96
N MET A 40 5.98 -21.03 8.24
CA MET A 40 6.88 -21.58 7.23
C MET A 40 7.90 -22.58 7.82
N PHE A 41 8.48 -22.30 9.00
CA PHE A 41 9.39 -23.23 9.66
C PHE A 41 8.70 -24.54 10.07
N PHE A 42 7.46 -24.46 10.55
CA PHE A 42 6.67 -25.66 10.85
C PHE A 42 6.40 -26.48 9.58
N ILE A 43 6.00 -25.82 8.49
CA ILE A 43 5.78 -26.47 7.18
C ILE A 43 7.07 -27.16 6.71
N TYR A 44 8.22 -26.51 6.79
CA TYR A 44 9.50 -27.13 6.39
C TYR A 44 9.88 -28.34 7.24
N ALA A 45 9.62 -28.32 8.55
CA ALA A 45 9.83 -29.50 9.40
C ALA A 45 8.94 -30.67 8.95
N MET A 46 7.67 -30.40 8.61
CA MET A 46 6.74 -31.42 8.13
C MET A 46 7.11 -31.93 6.73
N LEU A 47 7.56 -31.06 5.81
CA LEU A 47 8.06 -31.48 4.51
C LEU A 47 9.31 -32.35 4.65
N GLY A 48 10.25 -31.97 5.53
CA GLY A 48 11.41 -32.79 5.85
C GLY A 48 11.02 -34.17 6.38
N ALA A 49 10.08 -34.24 7.32
CA ALA A 49 9.53 -35.52 7.81
C ALA A 49 8.92 -36.34 6.66
N GLY A 50 8.20 -35.69 5.74
CA GLY A 50 7.66 -36.30 4.52
C GLY A 50 8.75 -36.91 3.63
N VAL A 51 9.87 -36.21 3.41
CA VAL A 51 11.02 -36.72 2.65
C VAL A 51 11.60 -37.96 3.32
N PHE A 52 11.81 -37.94 4.63
CA PHE A 52 12.30 -39.13 5.35
C PHE A 52 11.30 -40.29 5.27
N ILE A 53 10.00 -40.04 5.35
CA ILE A 53 8.98 -41.07 5.17
C ILE A 53 9.08 -41.67 3.76
N LEU A 54 9.25 -40.84 2.74
CA LEU A 54 9.39 -41.27 1.35
C LEU A 54 10.64 -42.15 1.14
N LEU A 55 11.76 -41.79 1.78
CA LEU A 55 13.00 -42.56 1.69
C LEU A 55 12.90 -43.96 2.32
N ASP A 56 12.06 -44.13 3.34
CA ASP A 56 11.79 -45.44 3.96
C ASP A 56 10.60 -46.18 3.31
N ALA A 57 9.91 -45.53 2.36
CA ALA A 57 8.78 -46.15 1.72
C ALA A 57 9.24 -47.31 0.82
N PRO A 58 8.51 -48.43 0.79
CA PRO A 58 8.82 -49.51 -0.11
C PRO A 58 8.73 -49.04 -1.57
N SER A 59 9.53 -49.63 -2.45
CA SER A 59 9.44 -49.36 -3.88
C SER A 59 8.04 -49.68 -4.39
N LEU A 60 7.44 -48.73 -5.12
CA LEU A 60 6.14 -48.94 -5.76
C LEU A 60 6.26 -49.94 -6.91
N ASN A 61 5.20 -50.71 -7.13
CA ASN A 61 5.08 -51.52 -8.34
C ASN A 61 5.07 -50.61 -9.57
N ARG A 62 5.69 -51.05 -10.67
CA ARG A 62 5.72 -50.29 -11.91
C ARG A 62 4.30 -50.15 -12.46
N LEU A 63 3.88 -48.90 -12.68
CA LEU A 63 2.63 -48.60 -13.38
C LEU A 63 2.91 -48.60 -14.89
N GLU A 64 2.13 -49.37 -15.64
CA GLU A 64 2.27 -49.48 -17.10
C GLU A 64 0.91 -49.32 -17.81
N GLY A 65 0.96 -49.03 -19.11
CA GLY A 65 -0.21 -48.89 -19.98
C GLY A 65 -1.18 -47.80 -19.51
N ILE A 66 -2.48 -48.08 -19.59
CA ILE A 66 -3.56 -47.13 -19.27
C ILE A 66 -3.49 -46.67 -17.81
N LYS A 67 -3.07 -47.53 -16.87
CA LYS A 67 -2.95 -47.14 -15.45
C LYS A 67 -1.92 -46.04 -15.24
N ALA A 68 -0.82 -46.06 -16.00
CA ALA A 68 0.19 -45.00 -15.96
C ALA A 68 -0.37 -43.67 -16.50
N ILE A 69 -1.14 -43.73 -17.59
CA ILE A 69 -1.80 -42.55 -18.17
C ILE A 69 -2.78 -41.93 -17.16
N ILE A 70 -3.64 -42.75 -16.56
CA ILE A 70 -4.60 -42.29 -15.53
C ILE A 70 -3.85 -41.68 -14.34
N GLY A 71 -2.80 -42.35 -13.86
CA GLY A 71 -1.97 -41.84 -12.75
C GLY A 71 -1.33 -40.49 -13.07
N LEU A 72 -0.82 -40.32 -14.30
CA LEU A 72 -0.23 -39.06 -14.76
C LEU A 72 -1.27 -37.93 -14.82
N VAL A 73 -2.45 -38.19 -15.40
CA VAL A 73 -3.52 -37.20 -15.49
C VAL A 73 -4.00 -36.79 -14.10
N LEU A 74 -4.23 -37.76 -13.20
CA LEU A 74 -4.62 -37.47 -11.82
C LEU A 74 -3.56 -36.67 -11.07
N PHE A 75 -2.28 -37.00 -11.23
CA PHE A 75 -1.18 -36.25 -10.64
C PHE A 75 -1.20 -34.79 -11.08
N TYR A 76 -1.32 -34.52 -12.38
CA TYR A 76 -1.39 -33.15 -12.89
C TYR A 76 -2.66 -32.40 -12.49
N LEU A 77 -3.81 -33.08 -12.39
CA LEU A 77 -5.04 -32.46 -11.89
C LEU A 77 -4.89 -32.04 -10.43
N VAL A 78 -4.34 -32.90 -9.58
CA VAL A 78 -4.08 -32.59 -8.17
C VAL A 78 -3.06 -31.46 -8.06
N LEU A 79 -1.94 -31.55 -8.79
CA LEU A 79 -0.91 -30.52 -8.79
C LEU A 79 -1.49 -29.18 -9.23
N SER A 80 -2.24 -29.15 -10.34
CA SER A 80 -2.87 -27.93 -10.84
C SER A 80 -3.84 -27.34 -9.82
N GLY A 81 -4.68 -28.16 -9.18
CA GLY A 81 -5.59 -27.72 -8.13
C GLY A 81 -4.86 -27.10 -6.94
N VAL A 82 -3.74 -27.69 -6.50
CA VAL A 82 -2.91 -27.14 -5.42
C VAL A 82 -2.29 -25.80 -5.82
N TYR A 83 -1.73 -25.68 -7.02
CA TYR A 83 -1.11 -24.44 -7.48
C TYR A 83 -2.13 -23.32 -7.68
N ILE A 84 -3.27 -23.61 -8.32
CA ILE A 84 -4.34 -22.63 -8.55
C ILE A 84 -4.95 -22.22 -7.21
N GLY A 85 -5.35 -23.18 -6.37
CA GLY A 85 -5.96 -22.88 -5.06
C GLY A 85 -5.00 -22.15 -4.13
N GLY A 86 -3.74 -22.58 -4.08
CA GLY A 86 -2.70 -21.94 -3.29
C GLY A 86 -2.42 -20.52 -3.74
N ALA A 87 -2.29 -20.28 -5.05
CA ALA A 87 -2.07 -18.94 -5.59
C ALA A 87 -3.27 -18.00 -5.33
N SER A 88 -4.49 -18.50 -5.48
CA SER A 88 -5.71 -17.74 -5.24
C SER A 88 -5.91 -17.32 -3.78
N GLY A 89 -5.36 -18.07 -2.83
CA GLY A 89 -5.44 -17.75 -1.39
C GLY A 89 -4.36 -16.77 -0.90
N LEU A 90 -3.34 -16.49 -1.71
CA LEU A 90 -2.31 -15.50 -1.37
C LEU A 90 -2.81 -14.09 -1.69
N PRO A 91 -2.30 -13.04 -1.01
CA PRO A 91 -2.60 -11.66 -1.38
C PRO A 91 -2.19 -11.40 -2.84
N GLN A 92 -3.17 -11.35 -3.73
CA GLN A 92 -2.97 -11.07 -5.15
C GLN A 92 -3.11 -9.57 -5.42
N TYR A 93 -2.40 -9.11 -6.44
CA TYR A 93 -2.61 -7.78 -7.00
C TYR A 93 -4.06 -7.67 -7.52
N ASP A 94 -4.82 -6.70 -7.04
CA ASP A 94 -6.18 -6.41 -7.53
C ASP A 94 -6.13 -5.23 -8.51
N PRO A 95 -6.31 -5.47 -9.83
CA PRO A 95 -6.29 -4.41 -10.82
C PRO A 95 -7.35 -3.33 -10.58
N GLU A 96 -8.50 -3.67 -9.99
CA GLU A 96 -9.59 -2.71 -9.78
C GLU A 96 -9.28 -1.76 -8.61
N VAL A 97 -8.61 -2.25 -7.56
CA VAL A 97 -8.10 -1.41 -6.47
C VAL A 97 -7.08 -0.40 -6.99
N GLU A 98 -6.15 -0.84 -7.83
CA GLU A 98 -5.13 0.04 -8.41
C GLU A 98 -5.70 0.99 -9.46
N LYS A 99 -6.68 0.55 -10.26
CA LYS A 99 -7.44 1.44 -11.15
C LYS A 99 -8.17 2.53 -10.38
N GLY A 100 -8.79 2.21 -9.24
CA GLY A 100 -9.46 3.20 -8.40
C GLY A 100 -8.49 4.27 -7.87
N LYS A 101 -7.29 3.87 -7.44
CA LYS A 101 -6.22 4.82 -7.07
C LYS A 101 -5.81 5.70 -8.25
N ILE A 102 -5.59 5.09 -9.41
CA ILE A 102 -5.22 5.79 -10.64
C ILE A 102 -6.34 6.75 -11.06
N GLU A 103 -7.60 6.35 -11.00
CA GLU A 103 -8.74 7.22 -11.33
C GLU A 103 -8.81 8.40 -10.38
N LYS A 104 -8.63 8.19 -9.06
CA LYS A 104 -8.64 9.29 -8.09
C LYS A 104 -7.56 10.33 -8.40
N ILE A 105 -6.34 9.87 -8.70
CA ILE A 105 -5.21 10.72 -9.08
C ILE A 105 -5.47 11.39 -10.43
N LEU A 106 -5.92 10.64 -11.44
CA LEU A 106 -6.09 11.12 -12.81
C LEU A 106 -7.32 12.02 -12.97
N LYS A 107 -8.40 11.81 -12.23
CA LYS A 107 -9.60 12.65 -12.26
C LYS A 107 -9.32 14.00 -11.61
N ALA A 108 -8.65 14.01 -10.44
CA ALA A 108 -8.18 15.25 -9.83
C ALA A 108 -7.14 15.96 -10.71
N ARG A 109 -6.26 15.20 -11.38
CA ARG A 109 -5.30 15.74 -12.35
C ARG A 109 -6.00 16.31 -13.60
N ARG A 110 -6.99 15.60 -14.16
CA ARG A 110 -7.76 16.02 -15.34
C ARG A 110 -8.59 17.26 -15.05
N ALA A 111 -9.33 17.29 -13.95
CA ALA A 111 -10.11 18.47 -13.54
C ALA A 111 -9.25 19.73 -13.38
N ARG A 112 -7.97 19.56 -12.99
CA ARG A 112 -7.03 20.68 -12.83
C ARG A 112 -6.28 21.07 -14.12
N THR A 113 -6.34 20.29 -15.20
CA THR A 113 -5.76 20.71 -16.50
C THR A 113 -6.61 21.81 -17.13
N GLN A 114 -6.03 22.55 -18.09
CA GLN A 114 -6.77 23.57 -18.85
C GLN A 114 -8.02 22.97 -19.55
N GLN A 115 -7.93 21.72 -20.00
CA GLN A 115 -9.06 21.01 -20.59
C GLN A 115 -10.13 20.69 -19.55
N GLY A 116 -9.77 20.17 -18.37
CA GLY A 116 -10.77 19.91 -17.32
C GLY A 116 -11.43 21.18 -16.77
N LYS A 117 -10.68 22.27 -16.63
CA LYS A 117 -11.24 23.59 -16.26
C LYS A 117 -12.19 24.10 -17.34
N ALA A 118 -11.86 23.93 -18.62
CA ALA A 118 -12.76 24.29 -19.72
C ALA A 118 -14.04 23.42 -19.71
N GLU A 119 -13.91 22.11 -19.49
CA GLU A 119 -15.05 21.18 -19.37
C GLU A 119 -15.95 21.55 -18.18
N GLU A 120 -15.37 21.88 -17.02
CA GLU A 120 -16.11 22.33 -15.83
C GLU A 120 -16.84 23.66 -16.09
N LEU A 121 -16.18 24.63 -16.71
CA LEU A 121 -16.79 25.91 -17.07
C LEU A 121 -17.93 25.73 -18.08
N ILE A 122 -17.78 24.84 -19.05
CA ILE A 122 -18.84 24.49 -20.01
C ILE A 122 -20.03 23.83 -19.28
N ALA A 123 -19.76 22.89 -18.36
CA ALA A 123 -20.79 22.25 -17.56
C ALA A 123 -21.54 23.27 -16.67
N ARG A 124 -20.82 24.20 -16.04
CA ARG A 124 -21.39 25.28 -15.24
C ARG A 124 -22.22 26.25 -16.09
N ALA A 125 -21.74 26.60 -17.29
CA ALA A 125 -22.48 27.43 -18.24
C ALA A 125 -23.78 26.76 -18.69
N LYS A 126 -23.75 25.45 -18.97
CA LYS A 126 -24.94 24.67 -19.30
C LYS A 126 -25.95 24.65 -18.15
N ALA A 127 -25.50 24.38 -16.93
CA ALA A 127 -26.36 24.37 -15.74
C ALA A 127 -26.99 25.74 -15.48
N LEU A 128 -26.25 26.84 -15.66
CA LEU A 128 -26.77 28.21 -15.56
C LEU A 128 -27.80 28.50 -16.64
N ASN A 129 -27.59 28.03 -17.87
CA ASN A 129 -28.54 28.18 -18.96
C ASN A 129 -29.84 27.41 -18.70
N GLU A 130 -29.75 26.16 -18.20
CA GLU A 130 -30.92 25.38 -17.80
C GLU A 130 -31.69 26.06 -16.66
N ARG A 131 -30.99 26.63 -15.67
CA ARG A 131 -31.61 27.44 -14.61
C ARG A 131 -32.29 28.68 -15.18
N ALA A 132 -31.65 29.42 -16.08
CA ALA A 132 -32.24 30.60 -16.72
C ALA A 132 -33.54 30.25 -17.47
N VAL A 133 -33.55 29.16 -18.23
CA VAL A 133 -34.75 28.65 -18.92
C VAL A 133 -35.85 28.29 -17.92
N SER A 134 -35.50 27.63 -16.80
CA SER A 134 -36.49 27.29 -15.77
C SER A 134 -37.08 28.54 -15.09
N ILE A 135 -36.27 29.58 -14.87
CA ILE A 135 -36.69 30.86 -14.29
C ILE A 135 -37.60 31.60 -15.28
N GLU A 136 -37.26 31.63 -16.57
CA GLU A 136 -38.12 32.21 -17.61
C GLU A 136 -39.49 31.52 -17.70
N GLN A 137 -39.51 30.19 -17.58
CA GLN A 137 -40.77 29.44 -17.52
C GLN A 137 -41.59 29.81 -16.27
N GLN A 138 -40.94 29.91 -15.10
CA GLN A 138 -41.60 30.36 -13.87
C GLN A 138 -42.11 31.80 -13.98
N LEU A 139 -41.36 32.71 -14.58
CA LEU A 139 -41.75 34.11 -14.81
C LEU A 139 -42.92 34.25 -15.78
N LYS A 140 -42.97 33.43 -16.84
CA LYS A 140 -44.12 33.36 -17.76
C LYS A 140 -45.39 32.87 -17.05
N ILE A 141 -45.24 31.95 -16.09
CA ILE A 141 -46.37 31.44 -15.29
C ILE A 141 -46.84 32.50 -14.27
N LEU A 142 -45.93 33.29 -13.71
CA LEU A 142 -46.23 34.25 -12.62
C LEU A 142 -46.68 35.64 -13.09
N GLY A 143 -46.75 35.90 -14.39
CA GLY A 143 -47.31 37.16 -14.91
C GLY A 143 -46.53 38.39 -14.44
N GLY A 144 -45.26 38.51 -14.83
CA GLY A 144 -44.54 39.79 -14.93
C GLY A 144 -44.43 40.61 -13.65
N GLY A 145 -43.70 40.12 -12.65
CA GLY A 145 -43.33 40.93 -11.50
C GLY A 145 -42.44 40.22 -10.49
N VAL A 146 -41.16 40.00 -10.82
CA VAL A 146 -40.17 39.54 -9.83
C VAL A 146 -38.90 40.39 -9.96
N GLN A 147 -38.48 40.99 -8.85
CA GLN A 147 -37.20 41.70 -8.74
C GLN A 147 -36.06 40.69 -8.54
N VAL A 148 -34.99 40.85 -9.33
CA VAL A 148 -33.77 40.05 -9.22
C VAL A 148 -32.99 40.52 -7.99
N VAL A 149 -32.83 39.66 -7.00
CA VAL A 149 -31.89 39.89 -5.89
C VAL A 149 -30.58 39.23 -6.27
N GLU A 150 -29.55 40.05 -6.47
CA GLU A 150 -28.19 39.60 -6.81
C GLU A 150 -27.52 39.06 -5.54
N GLU A 151 -27.31 37.75 -5.47
CA GLU A 151 -26.67 37.10 -4.33
C GLU A 151 -25.15 37.23 -4.45
N ALA A 152 -24.58 38.19 -3.70
CA ALA A 152 -23.14 38.41 -3.62
C ALA A 152 -22.45 37.24 -2.90
N ALA A 153 -21.49 36.60 -3.59
CA ALA A 153 -20.67 35.55 -3.03
C ALA A 153 -19.73 36.09 -1.93
N THR A 154 -19.78 35.50 -0.73
CA THR A 154 -18.85 35.75 0.36
C THR A 154 -17.58 34.88 0.20
N PRO A 155 -16.37 35.39 0.52
CA PRO A 155 -15.15 34.59 0.44
C PRO A 155 -14.96 33.78 1.73
N ALA A 156 -14.89 32.46 1.61
CA ALA A 156 -14.57 31.53 2.70
C ALA A 156 -13.05 31.45 2.88
N SER A 157 -12.49 32.14 3.90
CA SER A 157 -11.04 32.20 4.13
C SER A 157 -10.53 31.36 5.32
N THR A 158 -11.39 30.67 6.08
CA THR A 158 -10.93 29.98 7.32
C THR A 158 -11.10 28.45 7.30
N ALA A 159 -11.83 27.91 6.32
CA ALA A 159 -11.96 26.46 6.12
C ALA A 159 -10.76 25.84 5.35
N ALA A 160 -9.93 26.66 4.71
CA ALA A 160 -8.90 26.21 3.77
C ALA A 160 -7.68 25.53 4.42
N ALA A 161 -7.35 25.83 5.68
CA ALA A 161 -6.14 25.29 6.32
C ALA A 161 -6.31 23.85 6.84
N GLY A 162 -7.49 23.50 7.37
CA GLY A 162 -7.81 22.13 7.81
C GLY A 162 -7.95 21.17 6.62
N ASP A 163 -8.47 21.68 5.50
CA ASP A 163 -8.56 20.96 4.23
C ASP A 163 -7.17 20.62 3.68
N LEU A 164 -6.23 21.57 3.73
CA LEU A 164 -4.86 21.38 3.23
C LEU A 164 -4.08 20.28 3.98
N VAL A 165 -4.23 20.19 5.30
CA VAL A 165 -3.57 19.14 6.11
C VAL A 165 -4.16 17.77 5.80
N ALA A 166 -5.48 17.66 5.64
CA ALA A 166 -6.13 16.41 5.25
C ALA A 166 -5.68 15.96 3.85
N LEU A 167 -5.59 16.88 2.89
CA LEU A 167 -5.03 16.62 1.56
C LEU A 167 -3.57 16.17 1.63
N GLY A 168 -2.77 16.76 2.52
CA GLY A 168 -1.39 16.34 2.76
C GLY A 168 -1.27 14.92 3.31
N GLN A 169 -2.13 14.55 4.25
CA GLN A 169 -2.21 13.18 4.76
C GLN A 169 -2.65 12.21 3.64
N GLU A 170 -3.55 12.63 2.76
CA GLU A 170 -3.90 11.83 1.58
C GLU A 170 -2.69 11.61 0.65
N GLN A 171 -1.89 12.66 0.38
CA GLN A 171 -0.69 12.52 -0.44
C GLN A 171 0.35 11.57 0.21
N TRP A 172 0.45 11.56 1.53
CA TRP A 172 1.29 10.60 2.25
C TRP A 172 0.92 9.14 1.95
N GLU A 173 -0.38 8.84 1.89
CA GLU A 173 -0.88 7.51 1.57
C GLU A 173 -0.76 7.20 0.07
N LEU A 174 -1.16 8.14 -0.81
CA LEU A 174 -1.14 7.94 -2.27
C LEU A 174 0.27 7.73 -2.83
N GLN A 175 1.27 8.44 -2.28
CA GLN A 175 2.67 8.29 -2.67
C GLN A 175 3.38 7.18 -1.88
N GLU A 176 2.63 6.45 -1.05
CA GLU A 176 3.06 5.34 -0.21
C GLU A 176 4.31 5.67 0.63
N CYS A 177 4.36 6.88 1.18
CA CYS A 177 5.48 7.36 1.99
C CYS A 177 5.75 6.43 3.20
N TYR A 178 4.68 5.82 3.73
CA TYR A 178 4.71 4.84 4.81
C TYR A 178 5.51 3.56 4.51
N ASN A 179 5.74 3.23 3.23
CA ASN A 179 6.55 2.07 2.87
C ASN A 179 8.01 2.24 3.33
N CYS A 180 8.48 3.50 3.44
CA CYS A 180 9.85 3.82 3.82
C CYS A 180 9.94 4.47 5.20
N HIS A 181 9.01 5.38 5.50
CA HIS A 181 9.00 6.18 6.72
C HIS A 181 7.99 5.63 7.73
N LYS A 182 8.13 6.07 8.97
CA LYS A 182 7.17 5.79 10.03
C LYS A 182 6.52 7.07 10.52
N LEU A 183 5.24 6.93 10.85
CA LEU A 183 4.41 7.88 11.59
C LEU A 183 3.53 7.12 12.57
N PHE A 184 3.36 7.65 13.77
CA PHE A 184 2.53 7.14 14.85
C PHE A 184 2.80 5.66 15.17
N GLY A 185 4.08 5.26 15.11
CA GLY A 185 4.53 3.87 15.31
C GLY A 185 4.19 2.90 14.16
N LYS A 186 3.60 3.37 13.06
CA LYS A 186 3.23 2.58 11.87
C LYS A 186 4.13 2.92 10.67
N GLY A 187 4.43 1.95 9.81
CA GLY A 187 5.23 2.14 8.59
C GLY A 187 6.47 1.24 8.49
N GLY A 188 7.34 1.54 7.51
CA GLY A 188 8.45 0.69 7.09
C GLY A 188 9.58 0.50 8.13
N LYS A 189 10.19 -0.69 8.19
CA LYS A 189 11.34 -0.96 9.07
C LYS A 189 12.65 -0.50 8.41
N LYS A 190 13.32 0.50 9.02
CA LYS A 190 14.73 0.91 8.81
C LYS A 190 15.13 1.44 7.42
N ARG A 191 14.18 1.76 6.53
CA ARG A 191 14.48 2.32 5.20
C ARG A 191 14.56 3.85 5.20
N GLY A 192 13.67 4.52 5.91
CA GLY A 192 13.67 5.96 6.18
C GLY A 192 13.57 6.26 7.68
N PRO A 193 13.85 7.52 8.09
CA PRO A 193 13.66 8.00 9.47
C PRO A 193 12.19 8.06 9.88
N GLU A 194 11.94 8.03 11.19
CA GLU A 194 10.63 8.34 11.80
C GLU A 194 10.42 9.85 11.75
N LEU A 195 9.23 10.30 11.32
CA LEU A 195 9.00 11.72 10.98
C LEU A 195 8.05 12.45 11.93
N ASP A 196 7.64 11.82 13.02
CA ASP A 196 6.65 12.34 13.99
C ASP A 196 7.01 13.69 14.63
N ASN A 197 8.31 14.06 14.65
CA ASN A 197 8.79 15.34 15.15
C ASN A 197 9.41 16.24 14.06
N ILE A 198 9.21 15.92 12.78
CA ILE A 198 9.92 16.62 11.69
C ILE A 198 9.53 18.10 11.58
N GLY A 199 8.31 18.46 11.94
CA GLY A 199 7.80 19.84 11.93
C GLY A 199 8.44 20.77 12.96
N ASN A 200 9.17 20.21 13.95
CA ASN A 200 10.02 21.00 14.85
C ASN A 200 11.49 21.10 14.35
N LEU A 201 11.88 20.27 13.39
CA LEU A 201 13.27 20.11 12.94
C LEU A 201 13.55 20.71 11.57
N MET A 202 12.52 20.90 10.74
CA MET A 202 12.62 21.48 9.41
C MET A 202 11.55 22.55 9.20
N THR A 203 11.89 23.62 8.48
CA THR A 203 10.90 24.58 8.01
C THR A 203 10.10 23.99 6.83
N PRO A 204 8.90 24.51 6.53
CA PRO A 204 8.12 24.09 5.36
C PRO A 204 8.92 24.14 4.06
N GLU A 205 9.75 25.16 3.86
CA GLU A 205 10.59 25.33 2.67
C GLU A 205 11.67 24.24 2.58
N ALA A 206 12.28 23.89 3.71
CA ALA A 206 13.26 22.81 3.79
C ALA A 206 12.62 21.44 3.54
N LEU A 207 11.41 21.21 4.05
CA LEU A 207 10.61 20.01 3.76
C LEU A 207 10.30 19.91 2.27
N ARG A 208 9.84 21.00 1.66
CA ARG A 208 9.56 21.09 0.22
C ARG A 208 10.82 20.77 -0.60
N GLN A 209 11.94 21.41 -0.27
CA GLN A 209 13.22 21.16 -0.93
C GLN A 209 13.63 19.68 -0.81
N LYS A 210 13.46 19.07 0.37
CA LYS A 210 13.79 17.66 0.58
C LYS A 210 12.90 16.70 -0.21
N ILE A 211 11.61 16.99 -0.36
CA ILE A 211 10.69 16.15 -1.14
C ILE A 211 11.06 16.19 -2.63
N LEU A 212 11.35 17.39 -3.16
CA LEU A 212 11.64 17.60 -4.58
C LEU A 212 13.10 17.26 -4.97
N ASP A 213 14.04 17.48 -4.06
CA ASP A 213 15.44 17.08 -4.17
C ASP A 213 15.85 16.25 -2.93
N PRO A 214 15.69 14.91 -2.97
CA PRO A 214 16.07 14.04 -1.88
C PRO A 214 17.55 14.12 -1.47
N LYS A 215 18.45 14.65 -2.30
CA LYS A 215 19.88 14.77 -1.96
C LYS A 215 20.23 16.07 -1.24
N SER A 216 19.30 17.02 -1.13
CA SER A 216 19.52 18.30 -0.43
C SER A 216 19.74 18.13 1.08
N TRP A 217 19.06 17.17 1.72
CA TRP A 217 19.19 16.88 3.14
C TRP A 217 19.44 15.40 3.43
N LYS A 218 20.16 15.12 4.52
CA LYS A 218 20.41 13.77 5.04
C LYS A 218 19.92 13.69 6.49
N ALA A 219 19.24 12.61 6.86
CA ALA A 219 18.95 12.33 8.27
C ALA A 219 20.18 11.75 8.98
N GLU A 220 20.47 12.21 10.20
CA GLU A 220 21.52 11.67 11.05
C GLU A 220 21.37 10.14 11.23
N GLY A 221 22.47 9.38 11.05
CA GLY A 221 22.45 7.91 11.12
C GLY A 221 21.98 7.18 9.85
N PHE A 222 21.60 7.89 8.78
CA PHE A 222 21.11 7.31 7.52
C PHE A 222 22.11 7.39 6.34
N ASP A 223 23.42 7.47 6.61
CA ASP A 223 24.48 7.61 5.61
C ASP A 223 24.43 6.57 4.49
N LYS A 224 24.19 5.30 4.82
CA LYS A 224 24.14 4.22 3.82
C LYS A 224 22.93 4.37 2.90
N GLN A 225 21.78 4.74 3.44
CA GLN A 225 20.52 4.92 2.72
C GLN A 225 20.59 6.16 1.82
N TYR A 226 21.17 7.25 2.33
CA TYR A 226 21.43 8.46 1.57
C TYR A 226 22.36 8.22 0.38
N LYS A 227 23.52 7.59 0.60
CA LYS A 227 24.48 7.25 -0.48
C LYS A 227 23.86 6.35 -1.56
N LYS A 228 22.96 5.45 -1.16
CA LYS A 228 22.23 4.53 -2.06
C LYS A 228 21.01 5.16 -2.74
N GLY A 229 20.71 6.45 -2.51
CA GLY A 229 19.54 7.11 -3.10
C GLY A 229 18.23 6.41 -2.77
N LYS A 230 18.04 5.96 -1.53
CA LYS A 230 16.84 5.17 -1.16
C LYS A 230 15.53 5.94 -1.19
N MET A 231 15.59 7.28 -1.10
CA MET A 231 14.43 8.15 -1.32
C MET A 231 14.36 8.48 -2.82
N PRO A 232 13.24 8.18 -3.52
CA PRO A 232 13.08 8.46 -4.94
C PRO A 232 13.14 9.96 -5.28
N ASP A 233 13.75 10.32 -6.41
CA ASP A 233 13.89 11.69 -6.92
C ASP A 233 12.84 12.08 -7.97
N LYS A 234 11.85 11.22 -8.17
CA LYS A 234 10.77 11.37 -9.16
C LYS A 234 9.60 12.25 -8.71
N TYR A 235 9.55 12.66 -7.43
CA TYR A 235 8.39 13.39 -6.90
C TYR A 235 8.17 14.75 -7.55
N LYS A 236 9.25 15.40 -8.02
CA LYS A 236 9.17 16.61 -8.86
C LYS A 236 8.39 16.41 -10.17
N ASP A 237 8.34 15.19 -10.69
CA ASP A 237 7.66 14.84 -11.93
C ASP A 237 6.29 14.19 -11.67
N LEU A 238 6.12 13.58 -10.48
CA LEU A 238 4.91 12.87 -10.10
C LEU A 238 3.88 13.74 -9.39
N MET A 239 4.31 14.74 -8.62
CA MET A 239 3.45 15.58 -7.80
C MET A 239 3.38 17.00 -8.35
N PHE A 240 2.20 17.61 -8.27
CA PHE A 240 2.04 19.04 -8.53
C PHE A 240 2.51 19.87 -7.34
N ASP A 241 2.81 21.14 -7.58
CA ASP A 241 3.35 22.03 -6.55
C ASP A 241 2.42 22.14 -5.33
N GLU A 242 1.11 22.21 -5.56
CA GLU A 242 0.09 22.30 -4.50
C GLU A 242 -0.07 21.00 -3.72
N GLU A 243 0.17 19.84 -4.34
CA GLU A 243 0.15 18.54 -3.65
C GLU A 243 1.37 18.40 -2.75
N VAL A 244 2.53 18.90 -3.20
CA VAL A 244 3.72 18.97 -2.38
C VAL A 244 3.51 19.97 -1.24
N ASP A 245 2.88 21.11 -1.49
CA ASP A 245 2.56 22.09 -0.43
C ASP A 245 1.60 21.52 0.61
N ALA A 246 0.57 20.76 0.18
CA ALA A 246 -0.32 20.07 1.08
C ALA A 246 0.42 19.02 1.92
N LEU A 247 1.27 18.19 1.29
CA LEU A 247 2.10 17.22 1.99
C LEU A 247 3.03 17.90 3.01
N VAL A 248 3.65 19.01 2.63
CA VAL A 248 4.50 19.82 3.51
C VAL A 248 3.71 20.38 4.68
N ALA A 249 2.49 20.89 4.44
CA ALA A 249 1.61 21.41 5.50
C ALA A 249 1.27 20.31 6.52
N PHE A 250 0.94 19.10 6.06
CA PHE A 250 0.74 17.95 6.93
C PHE A 250 2.01 17.60 7.72
N LEU A 251 3.17 17.46 7.07
CA LEU A 251 4.42 17.14 7.76
C LEU A 251 4.84 18.21 8.77
N ALA A 252 4.54 19.48 8.51
CA ALA A 252 4.79 20.58 9.43
C ALA A 252 3.94 20.49 10.71
N THR A 253 2.81 19.77 10.68
CA THR A 253 2.00 19.52 11.90
C THR A 253 2.63 18.48 12.83
N LEU A 254 3.59 17.68 12.33
CA LEU A 254 4.21 16.59 13.09
C LEU A 254 5.26 17.13 14.05
N LYS A 255 4.85 17.32 15.31
CA LYS A 255 5.65 17.99 16.36
C LYS A 255 5.79 17.16 17.63
N ASP A 256 5.65 15.85 17.53
CA ASP A 256 5.72 14.95 18.69
C ASP A 256 7.17 14.77 19.17
N THR A 257 7.55 15.57 20.17
CA THR A 257 8.89 15.53 20.78
C THR A 257 9.21 14.25 21.54
N SER A 258 8.22 13.37 21.80
CA SER A 258 8.47 12.08 22.45
C SER A 258 9.15 11.07 21.52
N VAL A 259 9.05 11.29 20.20
CA VAL A 259 9.68 10.45 19.18
C VAL A 259 11.05 11.01 18.81
N ASN A 260 12.07 10.14 18.83
CA ASN A 260 13.44 10.50 18.43
C ASN A 260 13.58 10.54 16.90
N THR A 261 12.99 11.56 16.26
CA THR A 261 13.22 11.86 14.84
C THR A 261 14.68 12.32 14.65
N PRO A 262 15.47 11.64 13.79
CA PRO A 262 16.86 12.01 13.55
C PRO A 262 16.99 13.42 12.96
N LYS A 263 18.06 14.13 13.35
CA LYS A 263 18.29 15.51 12.91
C LYS A 263 18.56 15.58 11.40
N PRO A 264 17.90 16.49 10.67
CA PRO A 264 18.23 16.81 9.29
C PRO A 264 19.57 17.54 9.19
N ILE A 265 20.42 17.11 8.28
CA ILE A 265 21.73 17.69 7.97
C ILE A 265 21.67 18.19 6.53
N LYS A 266 21.87 19.49 6.33
CA LYS A 266 21.91 20.09 4.99
C LYS A 266 23.17 19.65 4.27
N MET A 267 23.02 19.12 3.06
CA MET A 267 24.12 18.62 2.23
C MET A 267 24.47 19.56 1.09
N LYS A 268 23.48 20.34 0.62
CA LYS A 268 23.58 21.35 -0.44
C LYS A 268 22.65 22.51 -0.12
#